data_AF-X1S7U2-F1
#
_entry.id   AF-X1S7U2-F1
#
_cell.length_a   1.000
_cell.length_b   1.000
_cell.length_c   1.000
_cell.angle_alpha   90.00
_cell.angle_beta   90.00
_cell.angle_gamma   90.00
#
_symmetry.space_group_name_H-M   'P 1'
#
loop_
_entity.id
_entity.type
_entity.pdbx_description
1 polymer ?
#
loop_
_entity_poly.entity_id
_entity_poly.type
_entity_poly.pdbx_seq_one_letter_code
_entity_poly.pdbx_strand_id
1 'polypeptide(L)' 'GYGGVLKHVELEKEEIKPCPFCGSADIAIENTHTALYWMECQNCGAQVDGKNYGDLNDDESHLEAARSALATWNHRA' A
#
# COMPACT_ATOMS: atom_id res chain seq x y z
N GLY A 1 11.67 23.15 -5.58
CA GLY A 1 10.81 22.07 -6.09
C GLY A 1 11.29 20.79 -5.47
N TYR A 2 10.53 20.23 -4.53
CA TYR A 2 10.88 18.96 -3.91
C TYR A 2 10.18 17.86 -4.70
N GLY A 3 10.87 17.33 -5.71
CA GLY A 3 10.44 16.14 -6.43
C GLY A 3 10.80 14.92 -5.61
N GLY A 4 9.95 14.56 -4.64
CA GLY A 4 10.01 13.26 -4.00
C GLY A 4 9.68 12.21 -5.07
N VAL A 5 10.65 11.39 -5.43
CA VAL A 5 10.38 10.25 -6.31
C VAL A 5 9.49 9.29 -5.52
N LEU A 6 8.24 9.11 -5.92
CA LEU A 6 7.43 7.99 -5.42
C LEU A 6 8.16 6.72 -5.84
N LYS A 7 8.69 5.96 -4.87
CA LYS A 7 9.24 4.63 -5.16
C LYS A 7 8.08 3.72 -5.51
N HIS A 8 7.94 3.43 -6.80
CA HIS A 8 6.96 2.49 -7.30
C HIS A 8 7.38 1.08 -6.87
N VAL A 9 6.56 0.44 -6.04
CA VAL A 9 6.76 -0.95 -5.63
C VAL A 9 5.82 -1.82 -6.46
N GLU A 10 6.39 -2.57 -7.41
CA GLU A 10 5.61 -3.55 -8.17
C GLU A 10 5.43 -4.82 -7.32
N LEU A 11 4.22 -5.04 -6.81
CA LEU A 11 3.83 -6.27 -6.13
C LEU A 11 3.43 -7.31 -7.19
N GLU A 12 4.40 -7.76 -8.00
CA GLU A 12 4.16 -8.51 -9.25
C GLU A 12 3.44 -9.86 -9.13
N LYS A 13 3.08 -10.35 -7.93
CA LYS A 13 2.62 -11.75 -7.74
C LYS A 13 1.49 -11.98 -6.74
N GLU A 14 0.97 -10.96 -6.08
CA GLU A 14 -0.07 -11.17 -5.06
C GLU A 14 -1.43 -10.73 -5.59
N GLU A 15 -2.40 -11.67 -5.62
CA GLU A 15 -3.78 -11.34 -5.96
C GLU A 15 -4.36 -10.40 -4.90
N ILE A 16 -4.73 -9.20 -5.32
CA ILE A 16 -5.40 -8.22 -4.46
C ILE A 16 -6.88 -8.61 -4.36
N LYS A 17 -7.35 -8.90 -3.15
CA LYS A 17 -8.77 -9.21 -2.93
C LYS A 17 -9.65 -7.98 -3.20
N PRO A 18 -10.86 -8.16 -3.75
CA PRO A 18 -11.81 -7.07 -3.87
C PRO A 18 -12.16 -6.44 -2.51
N CYS A 19 -12.56 -5.17 -2.57
CA CYS A 19 -13.01 -4.39 -1.44
C CYS A 19 -14.15 -5.11 -0.70
N PRO A 20 -14.04 -5.35 0.62
CA PRO A 20 -15.07 -6.03 1.38
C PRO A 20 -16.35 -5.19 1.58
N PHE A 21 -16.27 -3.87 1.37
CA PHE A 21 -17.38 -2.95 1.61
C PHE A 21 -18.23 -2.71 0.36
N CYS A 22 -17.60 -2.52 -0.80
CA CYS A 22 -18.30 -2.19 -2.05
C CYS A 22 -18.13 -3.24 -3.16
N GLY A 23 -17.29 -4.26 -2.96
CA GLY A 23 -17.02 -5.31 -3.95
C GLY A 23 -16.14 -4.87 -5.13
N SER A 24 -15.70 -3.60 -5.19
CA SER A 24 -14.80 -3.14 -6.24
C SER A 24 -13.45 -3.85 -6.18
N ALA A 25 -12.90 -4.18 -7.35
CA ALA A 25 -11.53 -4.68 -7.49
C ALA A 25 -10.51 -3.56 -7.75
N ASP A 26 -10.97 -2.30 -7.82
CA ASP A 26 -10.14 -1.13 -8.05
C ASP A 26 -9.46 -0.68 -6.75
N ILE A 27 -8.33 -1.31 -6.44
CA ILE A 27 -7.52 -1.10 -5.25
C ILE A 27 -6.15 -0.59 -5.66
N ALA A 28 -5.75 0.55 -5.11
CA ALA A 28 -4.43 1.11 -5.29
C ALA A 28 -3.56 0.90 -4.06
N ILE A 29 -2.25 0.88 -4.28
CA ILE A 29 -1.25 1.03 -3.22
C ILE A 29 -0.68 2.45 -3.29
N GLU A 30 -0.64 3.12 -2.16
CA GLU A 30 -0.28 4.54 -2.07
C GLU A 30 0.75 4.76 -0.96
N ASN A 31 1.53 5.85 -1.05
CA ASN A 31 2.54 6.19 -0.04
C ASN A 31 2.83 7.71 0.03
N THR A 32 3.46 8.17 1.11
CA THR A 32 3.84 9.59 1.32
C THR A 32 5.31 9.91 1.03
N HIS A 33 5.95 9.17 0.12
CA HIS A 33 7.41 9.17 -0.14
C HIS A 33 8.29 8.58 0.96
N THR A 34 7.76 8.31 2.15
CA THR A 34 8.40 7.50 3.20
C THR A 34 7.99 6.03 3.07
N ALA A 35 8.60 5.16 3.86
CA ALA A 35 8.21 3.75 4.02
C ALA A 35 6.92 3.61 4.86
N LEU A 36 5.90 4.37 4.47
CA LEU A 36 4.52 4.33 4.96
C LEU A 36 3.61 4.13 3.76
N TYR A 37 3.14 2.89 3.60
CA TYR A 37 2.27 2.47 2.50
C TYR A 37 0.90 2.08 3.04
N TRP A 38 -0.14 2.35 2.26
CA TRP A 38 -1.50 1.88 2.53
C TRP A 38 -2.14 1.34 1.25
N MET A 39 -3.13 0.45 1.42
CA MET A 39 -4.00 0.01 0.33
C MET A 39 -5.30 0.79 0.42
N GLU A 40 -5.81 1.26 -0.72
CA GLU A 40 -7.02 2.08 -0.79
C GLU A 40 -7.95 1.62 -1.92
N CYS A 41 -9.23 1.41 -1.60
CA CYS A 41 -10.26 1.21 -2.61
C CYS A 41 -10.65 2.54 -3.25
N GLN A 42 -10.36 2.67 -4.55
CA GLN A 42 -10.60 3.89 -5.32
C GLN A 42 -12.10 4.18 -5.58
N ASN A 43 -12.98 3.24 -5.25
CA ASN A 43 -14.42 3.41 -5.39
C ASN A 43 -15.11 3.92 -4.11
N CYS A 44 -14.75 3.40 -2.93
CA CYS A 44 -15.44 3.75 -1.68
C CYS A 44 -14.53 4.36 -0.61
N GLY A 45 -13.23 4.55 -0.87
CA GLY A 45 -12.27 5.15 0.05
C GLY A 45 -11.92 4.29 1.26
N ALA A 46 -12.31 3.01 1.27
CA ALA A 46 -11.88 2.10 2.32
C ALA A 46 -10.37 1.88 2.22
N GLN A 47 -9.66 2.10 3.32
CA GLN A 47 -8.20 1.99 3.38
C GLN A 47 -7.72 1.15 4.56
N VAL A 48 -6.53 0.57 4.42
CA VAL A 48 -5.78 -0.06 5.52
C VAL A 48 -4.30 0.27 5.41
N ASP A 49 -3.68 0.56 6.54
CA ASP A 49 -2.25 0.86 6.61
C ASP A 49 -1.41 -0.41 6.70
N GLY A 50 -0.22 -0.37 6.08
CA GLY A 50 0.85 -1.30 6.34
C GLY A 50 1.64 -0.94 7.59
N LYS A 51 2.71 -1.69 7.86
CA LYS A 51 3.72 -1.30 8.85
C LYS A 51 4.38 0.02 8.47
N ASN A 52 4.55 0.89 9.47
CA ASN A 52 5.27 2.14 9.33
C ASN A 52 6.73 1.93 9.78
N TYR A 53 7.67 2.14 8.86
CA TYR A 53 9.11 2.07 9.12
C TYR A 53 9.74 3.44 9.41
N GLY A 54 8.92 4.49 9.53
CA GLY A 54 9.32 5.84 9.88
C GLY A 54 10.02 6.57 8.74
N ASP A 55 11.08 7.30 9.07
CA ASP A 55 11.89 8.09 8.11
C ASP A 55 12.88 7.22 7.30
N LEU A 56 12.80 5.90 7.44
CA LEU A 56 13.58 4.98 6.61
C LEU A 56 13.14 5.10 5.15
N ASN A 57 14.09 5.46 4.28
CA ASN A 57 13.88 5.67 2.84
C ASN A 57 14.79 4.73 2.02
N ASP A 58 15.14 3.58 2.57
CA ASP A 58 15.80 2.50 1.84
C ASP A 58 14.78 1.62 1.11
N ASP A 59 15.22 0.90 0.09
CA ASP A 59 14.34 0.10 -0.76
C ASP A 59 13.69 -1.07 -0.01
N GLU A 60 14.37 -1.62 1.00
CA GLU A 60 13.89 -2.74 1.81
C GLU A 60 12.69 -2.30 2.66
N SER A 61 12.81 -1.19 3.38
CA SER A 61 11.73 -0.61 4.19
C SER A 61 10.49 -0.27 3.34
N HIS A 62 10.68 0.29 2.15
CA HIS A 62 9.57 0.58 1.23
C HIS A 62 8.87 -0.71 0.76
N LEU A 63 9.64 -1.74 0.39
CA LEU A 63 9.11 -3.02 -0.06
C LEU A 63 8.37 -3.76 1.08
N GLU A 64 8.92 -3.74 2.29
CA GLU A 64 8.29 -4.37 3.45
C GLU A 64 7.00 -3.64 3.87
N ALA A 65 7.00 -2.30 3.87
CA ALA A 65 5.81 -1.51 4.13
C ALA A 65 4.70 -1.82 3.12
N ALA A 66 5.02 -1.84 1.84
CA ALA A 66 4.09 -2.14 0.76
C ALA A 66 3.50 -3.56 0.87
N ARG A 67 4.35 -4.57 1.09
CA ARG A 67 3.92 -5.96 1.33
C ARG A 67 3.04 -6.07 2.57
N SER A 68 3.39 -5.34 3.63
CA SER A 68 2.57 -5.33 4.83
C SER A 68 1.19 -4.74 4.58
N ALA A 69 1.08 -3.66 3.80
CA ALA A 69 -0.22 -3.06 3.48
C ALA A 69 -1.09 -4.04 2.68
N LEU A 70 -0.50 -4.71 1.69
CA LEU A 70 -1.20 -5.73 0.90
C LEU A 70 -1.62 -6.93 1.75
N ALA A 71 -0.74 -7.42 2.62
CA ALA A 71 -1.08 -8.49 3.55
C ALA A 71 -2.24 -8.08 4.47
N THR A 72 -2.21 -6.88 5.05
CA THR A 72 -3.31 -6.36 5.88
C THR A 72 -4.62 -6.32 5.10
N TRP A 73 -4.60 -5.80 3.86
CA TRP A 73 -5.78 -5.75 2.99
C TRP A 73 -6.35 -7.14 2.69
N ASN A 74 -5.48 -8.09 2.35
CA ASN A 74 -5.88 -9.44 1.97
C ASN A 74 -6.28 -10.31 3.16
N HIS A 75 -5.67 -10.14 4.32
CA HIS A 75 -6.02 -10.87 5.54
C HIS A 75 -7.21 -10.26 6.26
N ARG A 76 -7.48 -8.95 6.09
CA ARG A 76 -8.54 -8.20 6.77
C ARG A 76 -8.43 -8.37 8.29
N ALA A 77 -7.20 -8.37 8.81
CA ALA A 77 -6.84 -8.60 10.21
C ALA A 77 -6.59 -7.28 10.93
#